data_AF-A0A5S6QNZ0-F1
#
_entry.id   AF-A0A5S6QNZ0-F1
#
_cell.length_a   1.000
_cell.length_b   1.000
_cell.length_c   1.000
_cell.angle_alpha   90.00
_cell.angle_beta   90.00
_cell.angle_gamma   90.00
#
_symmetry.space_group_name_H-M   'P 1'
#
loop_
_entity.id
_entity.type
_entity.pdbx_description
1 polymer ?
#
loop_
_entity_poly.entity_id
_entity_poly.type
_entity_poly.pdbx_seq_one_letter_code
_entity_poly.pdbx_strand_id
1 'polypeptide(L)'
;MSAISVKPLDEYILLTEEEMLEYQQLHHRNVPKVTFRMENRITQLYVRRQLNGIEKEGSPGLDDWACRFPLKNFEFVYCLDYAHILDDKAISTYKRHWDQVYDSALLGYTSEPGTESRRVMLEVLSRTDIFDK
;
A
#
# COMPACT_ATOMS: atom_id res chain seq x y z
N MET A 1 24.33 -20.97 -11.80
CA MET A 1 23.04 -20.26 -11.68
C MET A 1 23.08 -19.48 -10.37
N SER A 2 23.40 -18.19 -10.45
CA SER A 2 23.48 -17.30 -9.28
C SER A 2 22.07 -16.90 -8.86
N ALA A 3 21.68 -17.28 -7.65
CA ALA A 3 20.44 -16.83 -7.04
C ALA A 3 20.48 -15.31 -6.88
N ILE A 4 19.55 -14.61 -7.53
CA ILE A 4 19.30 -13.20 -7.26
C ILE A 4 18.66 -13.15 -5.87
N SER A 5 19.48 -12.85 -4.86
CA SER A 5 19.00 -12.47 -3.54
C SER A 5 18.43 -11.06 -3.67
N VAL A 6 17.11 -10.99 -3.88
CA VAL A 6 16.37 -9.74 -3.68
C VAL A 6 16.41 -9.47 -2.18
N LYS A 7 17.33 -8.59 -1.75
CA LYS A 7 17.30 -8.06 -0.40
C LYS A 7 15.99 -7.28 -0.25
N PRO A 8 15.26 -7.43 0.87
CA PRO A 8 14.18 -6.50 1.16
C PRO A 8 14.78 -5.10 1.13
N LEU A 9 14.15 -4.16 0.41
CA LEU A 9 14.49 -2.76 0.57
C LEU A 9 14.37 -2.47 2.07
N ASP A 10 15.46 -2.03 2.69
CA ASP A 10 15.48 -1.64 4.10
C ASP A 10 14.27 -0.72 4.36
N GLU A 11 13.34 -1.22 5.19
CA GLU A 11 11.99 -0.69 5.41
C GLU A 11 12.02 0.65 6.15
N TYR A 12 12.43 1.70 5.45
CA TYR A 12 12.30 3.07 5.95
C TYR A 12 11.31 3.80 5.06
N ILE A 13 10.07 3.95 5.56
CA ILE A 13 9.09 4.86 4.96
C ILE A 13 9.60 6.28 5.24
N LEU A 14 10.26 6.88 4.26
CA LEU A 14 10.73 8.26 4.32
C LEU A 14 9.58 9.19 3.96
N LEU A 15 9.01 9.91 4.93
CA LEU A 15 8.01 10.94 4.63
C LEU A 15 8.68 12.16 3.99
N THR A 16 8.66 12.34 2.68
CA THR A 16 9.32 13.50 2.02
C THR A 16 8.74 14.84 2.49
N GLU A 17 9.36 15.97 2.12
CA GLU A 17 8.80 17.30 2.41
C GLU A 17 7.38 17.45 1.84
N GLU A 18 7.20 16.99 0.60
CA GLU A 18 5.92 17.02 -0.11
C GLU A 18 4.84 16.26 0.67
N GLU A 19 5.14 15.04 1.09
CA GLU A 19 4.19 14.22 1.87
C GLU A 19 3.85 14.84 3.24
N MET A 20 4.82 15.52 3.87
CA MET A 20 4.60 16.24 5.13
C MET A 20 3.69 17.47 4.94
N LEU A 21 3.87 18.20 3.84
CA LEU A 21 3.04 19.36 3.48
C LEU A 21 1.63 18.93 3.09
N GLU A 22 1.49 17.87 2.30
CA GLU A 22 0.19 17.27 1.94
C GLU A 22 -0.57 16.81 3.19
N TYR A 23 0.12 16.13 4.11
CA TYR A 23 -0.48 15.72 5.38
C TYR A 23 -1.01 16.93 6.18
N GLN A 24 -0.25 18.02 6.24
CA GLN A 24 -0.68 19.25 6.93
C GLN A 24 -1.91 19.89 6.27
N GLN A 25 -2.02 19.83 4.95
CA GLN A 25 -3.21 20.32 4.24
C GLN A 25 -4.44 19.46 4.59
N LEU A 26 -4.28 18.14 4.61
CA LEU A 26 -5.36 17.19 4.89
C LEU A 26 -5.82 17.24 6.36
N HIS A 27 -4.89 17.44 7.31
CA HIS A 27 -5.15 17.34 8.74
C HIS A 27 -5.15 18.69 9.48
N HIS A 28 -5.59 19.76 8.83
CA HIS A 28 -5.74 21.10 9.43
C HIS A 28 -4.48 21.64 10.13
N ARG A 29 -3.32 21.52 9.47
CA ARG A 29 -1.99 21.93 9.93
C ARG A 29 -1.41 21.08 11.06
N ASN A 30 -2.02 19.94 11.39
CA ASN A 30 -1.37 18.96 12.26
C ASN A 30 -0.17 18.34 11.54
N VAL A 31 0.94 18.18 12.25
CA VAL A 31 2.11 17.46 11.76
C VAL A 31 1.92 15.95 11.98
N PRO A 32 2.40 15.09 11.06
CA PRO A 32 2.32 13.65 11.25
C PRO A 32 3.23 13.24 12.39
N LYS A 33 2.73 12.41 13.30
CA LYS A 33 3.49 11.79 14.38
C LYS A 33 4.65 11.01 13.79
N VAL A 34 5.87 11.47 14.05
CA VAL A 34 7.12 10.80 13.64
C VAL A 34 8.02 10.63 14.86
N THR A 35 8.85 9.59 14.84
CA THR A 35 9.99 9.44 15.74
C THR A 35 11.30 9.59 14.97
N PHE A 36 12.36 9.95 15.69
CA PHE A 36 13.66 10.27 15.11
C PHE A 36 14.72 9.33 15.66
N ARG A 37 15.60 8.82 14.80
CA ARG A 37 16.73 8.00 15.22
C ARG A 37 17.92 8.84 15.70
N MET A 38 18.07 10.05 15.16
CA MET A 38 19.17 10.98 15.46
C MET A 38 18.66 12.42 15.42
N GLU A 39 19.26 13.29 16.23
CA GLU A 39 19.01 14.73 16.15
C GLU A 39 19.71 15.32 14.93
N ASN A 40 18.94 15.80 13.97
CA ASN A 40 19.44 16.52 12.81
C ASN A 40 18.65 17.82 12.58
N ARG A 41 19.07 18.62 11.58
CA ARG A 41 18.43 19.91 11.24
C ARG A 41 16.92 19.76 11.04
N ILE A 42 16.49 18.70 10.34
CA ILE A 42 15.09 18.43 10.05
C ILE A 42 14.31 18.08 11.32
N THR A 43 14.92 17.33 12.23
CA THR A 43 14.35 17.05 13.56
C THR A 43 14.08 18.34 14.32
N GLN A 44 15.03 19.27 14.31
CA GLN A 44 14.87 20.58 14.97
C GLN A 44 13.77 21.43 14.32
N LEU A 45 13.70 21.47 12.97
CA LEU A 45 12.65 22.18 12.24
C LEU A 45 11.27 21.57 12.50
N TYR A 46 11.19 20.24 12.58
CA TYR A 46 9.96 19.53 12.91
C TYR A 46 9.48 19.84 14.34
N VAL A 47 10.37 19.76 15.34
CA VAL A 47 10.04 20.09 16.75
C VAL A 47 9.56 21.54 16.87
N ARG A 48 10.17 22.46 16.10
CA ARG A 48 9.79 23.87 16.05
C ARG A 48 8.54 24.15 15.21
N ARG A 49 7.96 23.15 14.54
CA ARG A 49 6.83 23.26 13.59
C ARG A 49 7.12 24.24 12.43
N GLN A 50 8.38 24.36 12.03
CA GLN A 50 8.87 25.27 10.98
C GLN A 50 9.21 24.50 9.69
N LEU A 51 8.30 23.63 9.25
CA LEU A 51 8.53 22.79 8.06
C LEU A 51 8.63 23.61 6.76
N ASN A 52 7.98 24.78 6.69
CA ASN A 52 8.09 25.72 5.55
C ASN A 52 9.48 26.38 5.42
N GLY A 53 10.40 26.13 6.36
CA GLY A 53 11.77 26.65 6.36
C GLY A 53 12.79 25.71 5.71
N ILE A 54 12.38 24.49 5.31
CA ILE A 54 13.30 23.45 4.84
C ILE A 54 13.93 23.82 3.48
N GLU A 55 13.16 24.41 2.56
CA GLU A 55 13.70 24.89 1.28
C GLU A 55 14.58 26.15 1.38
N LYS A 56 14.37 27.00 2.40
CA LYS A 56 14.97 28.35 2.47
C LYS A 56 16.46 28.35 2.83
N GLU A 57 16.99 27.29 3.41
CA GLU A 57 18.37 27.22 3.93
C GLU A 57 19.21 26.11 3.28
N GLY A 58 18.86 25.71 2.05
CA GLY A 58 19.57 24.71 1.25
C GLY A 58 18.92 23.35 1.28
N SER A 59 18.87 22.69 0.11
CA SER A 59 18.15 21.43 -0.10
C SER A 59 18.66 20.35 0.87
N PRO A 60 17.82 19.86 1.79
CA PRO A 60 18.20 18.71 2.62
C PRO A 60 18.55 17.50 1.76
N GLY A 61 19.62 16.80 2.13
CA GLY A 61 20.00 15.56 1.48
C GLY A 61 19.04 14.42 1.84
N LEU A 62 19.05 13.34 1.07
CA LEU A 62 18.29 12.12 1.40
C LEU A 62 18.61 11.59 2.81
N ASP A 63 19.87 11.74 3.26
CA ASP A 63 20.34 11.32 4.58
C ASP A 63 19.67 12.10 5.73
N ASP A 64 19.34 13.38 5.51
CA ASP A 64 18.64 14.19 6.51
C ASP A 64 17.19 13.70 6.70
N TRP A 65 16.60 13.18 5.63
CA TRP A 65 15.24 12.64 5.63
C TRP A 65 15.19 11.19 6.14
N ALA A 66 16.28 10.44 6.00
CA ALA A 66 16.45 9.03 6.41
C ALA A 66 16.30 8.78 7.91
N CYS A 67 16.38 9.82 8.73
CA CYS A 67 16.33 9.71 10.19
C CYS A 67 14.91 9.69 10.78
N ARG A 68 13.87 9.73 9.94
CA ARG A 68 12.45 9.84 10.37
C ARG A 68 11.67 8.57 10.15
N PHE A 69 10.83 8.27 11.13
CA PHE A 69 10.03 7.07 11.15
C PHE A 69 8.58 7.45 11.47
N PRO A 70 7.64 7.23 10.54
CA PRO A 70 6.23 7.50 10.80
C PRO A 70 5.72 6.59 11.92
N LEU A 71 5.05 7.20 12.89
CA LEU A 71 4.24 6.48 13.87
C LEU A 71 2.84 6.23 13.29
N LYS A 72 1.94 5.62 14.08
CA LYS A 72 0.55 5.41 13.67
C LYS A 72 -0.16 6.77 13.50
N ASN A 73 -0.22 7.23 12.24
CA ASN A 73 -0.93 8.45 11.81
C ASN A 73 -2.29 8.17 11.20
N PHE A 74 -2.46 6.98 10.62
CA PHE A 74 -3.68 6.57 9.96
C PHE A 74 -4.33 5.40 10.70
N GLU A 75 -5.65 5.31 10.59
CA GLU A 75 -6.40 4.15 11.04
C GLU A 75 -6.92 3.41 9.82
N PHE A 76 -6.70 2.09 9.82
CA PHE A 76 -7.27 1.23 8.81
C PHE A 76 -8.76 1.06 9.10
N VAL A 77 -9.60 1.32 8.11
CA VAL A 77 -11.04 1.06 8.20
C VAL A 77 -11.26 -0.43 7.94
N TYR A 78 -11.58 -1.19 8.98
CA TYR A 78 -11.81 -2.64 8.89
C TYR A 78 -13.19 -3.01 8.31
N CYS A 79 -14.06 -2.03 8.10
CA CYS A 79 -15.35 -2.25 7.44
C CYS A 79 -15.13 -2.36 5.94
N LEU A 80 -15.50 -3.50 5.36
CA LEU A 80 -15.40 -3.71 3.93
C LEU A 80 -16.45 -2.85 3.21
N ASP A 81 -16.01 -1.89 2.41
CA ASP A 81 -16.89 -1.08 1.58
C ASP A 81 -17.11 -1.75 0.22
N TYR A 82 -18.21 -2.49 0.10
CA TYR A 82 -18.58 -3.16 -1.14
C TYR A 82 -18.84 -2.19 -2.30
N ALA A 83 -19.16 -0.91 -2.05
CA ALA A 83 -19.33 0.05 -3.14
C ALA A 83 -18.01 0.32 -3.87
N HIS A 84 -16.88 0.24 -3.17
CA HIS A 84 -15.55 0.38 -3.76
C HIS A 84 -15.04 -0.91 -4.41
N ILE A 85 -15.55 -2.08 -3.98
CA ILE A 85 -15.03 -3.39 -4.39
C ILE A 85 -15.87 -4.03 -5.49
N LEU A 86 -17.20 -3.80 -5.49
CA LEU A 86 -18.13 -4.37 -6.47
C LEU A 86 -18.03 -3.62 -7.81
N ASP A 87 -17.08 -4.05 -8.62
CA ASP A 87 -16.92 -3.63 -10.01
C ASP A 87 -17.03 -4.85 -10.92
N ASP A 88 -17.62 -4.73 -12.11
CA ASP A 88 -17.69 -5.84 -13.08
C ASP A 88 -16.37 -5.97 -13.85
N LYS A 89 -15.32 -6.29 -13.10
CA LYS A 89 -13.98 -6.57 -13.62
C LYS A 89 -13.69 -8.06 -13.56
N ALA A 90 -12.80 -8.48 -14.47
CA ALA A 90 -12.24 -9.81 -14.43
C ALA A 90 -11.23 -9.94 -13.28
N ILE A 91 -11.24 -11.08 -12.61
CA ILE A 91 -10.21 -11.49 -11.66
C ILE A 91 -9.51 -12.75 -12.15
N SER A 92 -8.25 -12.88 -11.74
CA SER A 92 -7.47 -14.08 -12.00
C SER A 92 -8.00 -15.24 -11.16
N THR A 93 -7.90 -16.47 -11.68
CA THR A 93 -8.18 -17.67 -10.90
C THR A 93 -7.07 -17.88 -9.86
N TYR A 94 -7.33 -18.67 -8.82
CA TYR A 94 -6.23 -19.08 -7.94
C TYR A 94 -5.16 -19.84 -8.71
N LYS A 95 -3.93 -19.75 -8.22
CA LYS A 95 -2.75 -20.39 -8.81
C LYS A 95 -2.96 -21.89 -9.13
N ARG A 96 -3.72 -22.60 -8.30
CA ARG A 96 -4.06 -24.03 -8.47
C ARG A 96 -4.97 -24.32 -9.67
N HIS A 97 -5.71 -23.33 -10.15
CA HIS A 97 -6.70 -23.40 -11.23
C HIS A 97 -6.26 -22.55 -12.44
N TRP A 98 -4.96 -22.29 -12.58
CA TRP A 98 -4.43 -21.46 -13.68
C TRP A 98 -4.59 -22.14 -15.04
N ASP A 99 -4.60 -23.47 -15.04
CA ASP A 99 -4.89 -24.34 -16.18
C ASP A 99 -6.33 -24.16 -16.73
N GLN A 100 -7.26 -23.58 -15.98
CA GLN A 100 -8.61 -23.28 -16.48
C GLN A 100 -8.67 -22.03 -17.38
N VAL A 101 -7.57 -21.28 -17.49
CA VAL A 101 -7.54 -20.02 -18.26
C VAL A 101 -7.42 -20.28 -19.76
N TYR A 102 -6.72 -21.34 -20.15
CA TYR A 102 -6.43 -21.66 -21.55
C TYR A 102 -7.36 -22.74 -22.09
N ASP A 103 -7.42 -22.83 -23.42
CA ASP A 103 -8.16 -23.88 -24.10
C ASP A 103 -7.49 -25.23 -23.89
N SER A 104 -8.13 -26.09 -23.10
CA SER A 104 -7.66 -27.41 -22.72
C SER A 104 -7.67 -28.39 -23.90
N ALA A 105 -8.60 -28.23 -24.85
CA ALA A 105 -8.65 -29.06 -26.05
C ALA A 105 -7.50 -28.75 -27.01
N LEU A 106 -7.15 -27.46 -27.14
CA LEU A 106 -6.00 -27.04 -27.94
C LEU A 106 -4.67 -27.53 -27.34
N LEU A 107 -4.55 -27.50 -26.01
CA LEU A 107 -3.31 -27.82 -25.30
C LEU A 107 -3.21 -29.29 -24.85
N GLY A 108 -4.26 -30.09 -25.08
CA GLY A 108 -4.25 -31.53 -24.86
C GLY A 108 -4.23 -31.96 -23.39
N TYR A 109 -4.73 -31.13 -22.48
CA TYR A 109 -4.91 -31.50 -21.06
C TYR A 109 -6.38 -31.44 -20.66
N THR A 110 -6.69 -31.98 -19.49
CA THR A 110 -8.01 -31.86 -18.86
C THR A 110 -7.83 -31.06 -17.58
N SER A 111 -8.57 -29.97 -17.45
CA SER A 111 -8.61 -29.19 -16.21
C SER A 111 -9.75 -29.67 -15.33
N GLU A 112 -9.55 -29.65 -14.03
CA GLU A 112 -10.64 -29.84 -13.08
C GLU A 112 -11.58 -28.63 -13.12
N PRO A 113 -12.90 -28.80 -12.97
CA PRO A 113 -13.83 -27.68 -12.93
C PRO A 113 -13.61 -26.85 -11.65
N GLY A 114 -13.37 -25.56 -11.81
CA GLY A 114 -13.29 -24.61 -10.70
C GLY A 114 -14.69 -24.20 -10.25
N THR A 115 -14.89 -24.09 -8.94
CA THR A 115 -16.14 -23.57 -8.35
C THR A 115 -16.22 -22.04 -8.34
N GLU A 116 -15.18 -21.38 -8.85
CA GLU A 116 -14.90 -19.98 -8.58
C GLU A 116 -15.14 -19.13 -9.82
N SER A 117 -15.60 -17.90 -9.61
CA SER A 117 -15.85 -17.00 -10.71
C SER A 117 -14.62 -16.19 -11.07
N ARG A 118 -14.44 -15.97 -12.38
CA ARG A 118 -13.44 -15.04 -12.92
C ARG A 118 -13.94 -13.59 -12.97
N ARG A 119 -15.07 -13.29 -12.31
CA ARG A 119 -15.70 -11.97 -12.24
C ARG A 119 -15.88 -11.57 -10.78
N VAL A 120 -15.41 -10.38 -10.41
CA VAL A 120 -15.50 -9.88 -9.02
C VAL A 120 -16.92 -9.95 -8.50
N MET A 121 -17.90 -9.43 -9.26
CA MET A 121 -19.30 -9.43 -8.83
C MET A 121 -19.83 -10.83 -8.52
N LEU A 122 -19.58 -11.79 -9.41
CA LEU A 122 -20.06 -13.16 -9.23
C LEU A 122 -19.35 -13.87 -8.07
N GLU A 123 -18.07 -13.60 -7.88
CA GLU A 123 -17.29 -14.15 -6.77
C GLU A 123 -17.72 -13.56 -5.41
N VAL A 124 -18.10 -12.29 -5.37
CA VAL A 124 -18.67 -11.70 -4.14
C VAL A 124 -20.07 -12.24 -3.88
N LEU A 125 -20.88 -12.45 -4.91
CA LEU A 125 -22.23 -13.01 -4.76
C LEU A 125 -22.24 -14.51 -4.41
N SER A 126 -21.19 -15.26 -4.72
CA SER A 126 -21.07 -16.68 -4.36
C SER A 126 -20.71 -16.91 -2.90
N ARG A 127 -20.25 -15.87 -2.20
CA ARG A 127 -19.85 -15.91 -0.79
C ARG A 127 -21.04 -15.87 0.16
N THR A 128 -21.27 -16.98 0.85
CA THR A 128 -22.36 -17.13 1.82
C THR A 128 -22.13 -16.30 3.09
N ASP A 129 -20.87 -16.06 3.47
CA ASP A 129 -20.49 -15.31 4.67
C ASP A 129 -20.84 -13.81 4.64
N ILE A 130 -21.22 -13.29 3.47
CA ILE A 130 -21.56 -11.89 3.25
C ILE A 130 -23.06 -11.63 3.43
N PHE A 131 -23.90 -12.59 3.03
CA PHE A 131 -25.35 -12.42 2.91
C PHE A 131 -26.15 -13.20 3.97
N ASP A 132 -25.55 -14.18 4.63
CA ASP A 132 -26.20 -14.90 5.72
C ASP A 132 -26.14 -14.09 7.03
N LYS A 133 -27.27 -13.46 7.36
CA LYS A 133 -27.62 -12.98 8.72
C LYS A 133 -28.77 -13.81 9.27
#